data_AF-A0A4R6LG00-F1
#
_entry.id   AF-A0A4R6LG00-F1
#
_cell.length_a   1.000
_cell.length_b   1.000
_cell.length_c   1.000
_cell.angle_alpha   90.00
_cell.angle_beta   90.00
_cell.angle_gamma   90.00
#
_symmetry.space_group_name_H-M   'P 1'
#
loop_
_entity.id
_entity.type
_entity.pdbx_description
1 polymer ?
#
loop_
_entity_poly.entity_id
_entity_poly.type
_entity_poly.pdbx_seq_one_letter_code
_entity_poly.pdbx_strand_id
1 'polypeptide(L)'
;MRLLLFIISTIFISQIANSQNKLDVIKLKWKQKKYDEVISLGTPFRETLQGKAIPALDYMILSSICVTSTPRSVPCTEIQGILKDYYIGLSNSDYKLMESGFEQICQQNSEPNFAISDKLPLRQYAHPQRISTTTSKFKTYFLISEGLKKNGVFQKINYNEVRNIVETLAVEKDSLQRLNDKLIDTYIKRRIAKNDASKIKKAVSTFGPNSKYWTSENFLVITSKNNKINPKVVCLNMENVLSFFRNTYDLSITEDYITIYLVQDYKNVRNNIQRLYSTKLSFNPLGFSNFYDNSMVGWLYDDAMVGTLKHELIHLLIRSRFNFIPEWFEEGLASLYEESRFDASDNLLGKENWRGILLKETPLNYKLSDLFANKDVNFDTKELKSLKDEYKKEIKQMSYRDQNLSWIYKDHYQELDEVLNIFLSNRVALYKDALSRYFLLYLQDKGKLKKMYQALIQRDRSVINIGHYQTLEFVILTVCEKTSMNDLQGDFSNWLNNL
;
A
#
# COMPACT_ATOMS: atom_id res chain seq x y z
N MET A 1 21.47 1.00 -37.15
CA MET A 1 21.26 1.01 -35.67
C MET A 1 20.79 2.36 -35.13
N ARG A 2 21.47 3.50 -35.41
CA ARG A 2 21.03 4.85 -34.96
C ARG A 2 19.67 5.29 -35.52
N LEU A 3 19.35 4.96 -36.77
CA LEU A 3 18.04 5.24 -37.38
C LEU A 3 16.92 4.44 -36.73
N LEU A 4 17.18 3.18 -36.34
CA LEU A 4 16.22 2.31 -35.68
C LEU A 4 15.91 2.78 -34.25
N LEU A 5 16.93 3.21 -33.50
CA LEU A 5 16.77 3.81 -32.16
C LEU A 5 16.01 5.14 -32.21
N PHE A 6 16.24 5.96 -33.26
CA PHE A 6 15.49 7.20 -33.45
C PHE A 6 14.00 6.92 -33.74
N ILE A 7 13.70 5.96 -34.62
CA ILE A 7 12.33 5.52 -34.94
C ILE A 7 11.62 4.94 -33.71
N ILE A 8 12.29 4.12 -32.90
CA ILE A 8 11.69 3.56 -31.68
C ILE A 8 11.42 4.67 -30.64
N SER A 9 12.33 5.64 -30.49
CA SER A 9 12.13 6.77 -29.57
C SER A 9 11.01 7.72 -30.00
N THR A 10 10.83 7.98 -31.31
CA THR A 10 9.72 8.81 -31.81
C THR A 10 8.39 8.09 -31.70
N ILE A 11 8.34 6.77 -31.88
CA ILE A 11 7.13 5.96 -31.65
C ILE A 11 6.68 6.08 -30.18
N PHE A 12 7.59 5.93 -29.21
CA PHE A 12 7.24 6.05 -27.79
C PHE A 12 6.79 7.46 -27.38
N ILE A 13 7.49 8.51 -27.84
CA ILE A 13 7.10 9.91 -27.56
C ILE A 13 5.75 10.25 -28.23
N SER A 14 5.50 9.71 -29.43
CA SER A 14 4.21 9.90 -30.12
C SER A 14 3.04 9.23 -29.41
N GLN A 15 3.24 8.06 -28.79
CA GLN A 15 2.17 7.38 -28.05
C GLN A 15 1.77 8.14 -26.79
N ILE A 16 2.72 8.73 -26.06
CA ILE A 16 2.45 9.54 -24.86
C ILE A 16 1.75 10.87 -25.22
N ALA A 17 2.19 11.54 -26.29
CA ALA A 17 1.52 12.75 -26.79
C ALA A 17 0.09 12.45 -27.29
N ASN A 18 -0.11 11.27 -27.89
CA ASN A 18 -1.41 10.82 -28.39
C ASN A 18 -2.36 10.39 -27.26
N SER A 19 -1.87 9.81 -26.16
CA SER A 19 -2.72 9.46 -25.01
C SER A 19 -3.23 10.69 -24.26
N GLN A 20 -2.40 11.72 -24.07
CA GLN A 20 -2.85 12.99 -23.46
C GLN A 20 -3.95 13.64 -24.32
N ASN A 21 -3.77 13.62 -25.64
CA ASN A 21 -4.75 14.10 -26.62
C ASN A 21 -6.08 13.34 -26.53
N LYS A 22 -6.06 12.01 -26.37
CA LYS A 22 -7.28 11.21 -26.24
C LYS A 22 -8.09 11.52 -24.97
N LEU A 23 -7.43 11.70 -23.82
CA LEU A 23 -8.13 12.07 -22.58
C LEU A 23 -8.75 13.47 -22.70
N ASP A 24 -8.03 14.42 -23.28
CA ASP A 24 -8.54 15.77 -23.53
C ASP A 24 -9.72 15.77 -24.50
N VAL A 25 -9.69 14.90 -25.53
CA VAL A 25 -10.83 14.68 -26.43
C VAL A 25 -12.03 14.13 -25.64
N ILE A 26 -11.88 13.08 -24.84
CA ILE A 26 -12.99 12.51 -24.05
C ILE A 26 -13.55 13.57 -23.11
N LYS A 27 -12.69 14.33 -22.44
CA LYS A 27 -13.08 15.42 -21.55
C LYS A 27 -13.83 16.54 -22.28
N LEU A 28 -13.40 16.88 -23.50
CA LEU A 28 -14.11 17.84 -24.34
C LEU A 28 -15.50 17.32 -24.74
N LYS A 29 -15.61 16.04 -25.13
CA LYS A 29 -16.91 15.40 -25.44
C LYS A 29 -17.83 15.39 -24.22
N TRP A 30 -17.29 15.10 -23.05
CA TRP A 30 -18.02 15.15 -21.79
C TRP A 30 -18.53 16.57 -21.47
N LYS A 31 -17.66 17.60 -21.63
CA LYS A 31 -18.06 19.02 -21.52
C LYS A 31 -19.12 19.44 -22.54
N GLN A 32 -19.10 18.84 -23.73
CA GLN A 32 -20.10 19.05 -24.79
C GLN A 32 -21.38 18.22 -24.60
N LYS A 33 -21.53 17.48 -23.49
CA LYS A 33 -22.67 16.59 -23.20
C LYS A 33 -22.86 15.47 -24.21
N LYS A 34 -21.79 15.07 -24.89
CA LYS A 34 -21.77 13.97 -25.87
C LYS A 34 -21.48 12.65 -25.14
N TYR A 35 -22.38 12.28 -24.23
CA TYR A 35 -22.17 11.20 -23.26
C TYR A 35 -21.97 9.82 -23.93
N ASP A 36 -22.67 9.52 -25.02
CA ASP A 36 -22.45 8.27 -25.77
C ASP A 36 -21.05 8.21 -26.42
N GLU A 37 -20.55 9.36 -26.87
CA GLU A 37 -19.17 9.48 -27.37
C GLU A 37 -18.14 9.30 -26.23
N VAL A 38 -18.46 9.79 -25.01
CA VAL A 38 -17.61 9.58 -23.83
C VAL A 38 -17.52 8.10 -23.45
N ILE A 39 -18.63 7.38 -23.47
CA ILE A 39 -18.68 5.95 -23.15
C ILE A 39 -17.91 5.14 -24.20
N SER A 40 -18.18 5.38 -25.48
CA SER A 40 -17.57 4.64 -26.59
C SER A 40 -16.07 4.91 -26.75
N LEU A 41 -15.60 6.14 -26.52
CA LEU A 41 -14.18 6.48 -26.56
C LEU A 41 -13.47 6.10 -25.26
N GLY A 42 -14.12 6.32 -24.11
CA GLY A 42 -13.53 6.14 -22.79
C GLY A 42 -13.28 4.68 -22.45
N THR A 43 -14.24 3.79 -22.75
CA THR A 43 -14.13 2.37 -22.40
C THR A 43 -12.86 1.70 -22.95
N PRO A 44 -12.59 1.71 -24.27
CA PRO A 44 -11.35 1.12 -24.81
C PRO A 44 -10.11 1.93 -24.42
N PHE A 45 -10.24 3.25 -24.25
CA PHE A 45 -9.10 4.08 -23.86
C PHE A 45 -8.64 3.80 -22.42
N ARG A 46 -9.57 3.45 -21.53
CA ARG A 46 -9.22 3.12 -20.14
C ARG A 46 -8.22 1.98 -20.02
N GLU A 47 -8.30 0.96 -20.88
CA GLU A 47 -7.34 -0.16 -20.87
C GLU A 47 -5.91 0.28 -21.20
N THR A 48 -5.76 1.43 -21.86
CA THR A 48 -4.46 2.03 -22.20
C THR A 48 -3.96 3.00 -21.13
N LEU A 49 -4.82 3.38 -20.18
CA LEU A 49 -4.46 4.27 -19.08
C LEU A 49 -3.87 3.49 -17.91
N GLN A 50 -3.10 4.22 -17.09
CA GLN A 50 -2.56 3.75 -15.83
C GLN A 50 -2.65 4.90 -14.81
N GLY A 51 -2.82 4.57 -13.53
CA GLY A 51 -2.82 5.55 -12.43
C GLY A 51 -4.05 6.48 -12.42
N LYS A 52 -3.87 7.73 -11.96
CA LYS A 52 -4.98 8.70 -11.67
C LYS A 52 -5.88 9.09 -12.84
N ALA A 53 -5.41 8.95 -14.08
CA ALA A 53 -6.26 9.23 -15.24
C ALA A 53 -7.48 8.31 -15.29
N ILE A 54 -7.40 7.14 -14.65
CA ILE A 54 -8.47 6.15 -14.58
C ILE A 54 -9.64 6.65 -13.72
N PRO A 55 -9.49 7.07 -12.44
CA PRO A 55 -10.61 7.62 -11.68
C PRO A 55 -11.32 8.80 -12.36
N ALA A 56 -10.57 9.70 -13.01
CA ALA A 56 -11.16 10.82 -13.75
C ALA A 56 -11.95 10.35 -14.97
N LEU A 57 -11.40 9.38 -15.72
CA LEU A 57 -12.07 8.77 -16.85
C LEU A 57 -13.28 7.94 -16.42
N ASP A 58 -13.16 7.15 -15.35
CA ASP A 58 -14.22 6.37 -14.73
C ASP A 58 -15.35 7.30 -14.27
N TYR A 59 -15.02 8.43 -13.63
CA TYR A 59 -16.03 9.44 -13.29
C TYR A 59 -16.78 9.93 -14.54
N MET A 60 -16.06 10.29 -15.62
CA MET A 60 -16.68 10.74 -16.87
C MET A 60 -17.53 9.65 -17.54
N ILE A 61 -17.06 8.40 -17.59
CA ILE A 61 -17.81 7.28 -18.18
C ILE A 61 -19.04 6.96 -17.35
N LEU A 62 -18.87 6.72 -16.05
CA LEU A 62 -19.96 6.33 -15.15
C LEU A 62 -21.01 7.46 -15.05
N SER A 63 -20.59 8.73 -14.99
CA SER A 63 -21.55 9.86 -15.02
C SER A 63 -22.30 9.94 -16.34
N SER A 64 -21.63 9.65 -17.46
CA SER A 64 -22.26 9.58 -18.79
C SER A 64 -23.31 8.47 -18.82
N ILE A 65 -22.99 7.28 -18.29
CA ILE A 65 -23.92 6.14 -18.22
C ILE A 65 -25.14 6.50 -17.37
N CYS A 66 -24.95 7.15 -16.21
CA CYS A 66 -26.08 7.65 -15.40
C CYS A 66 -26.99 8.57 -16.21
N VAL A 67 -26.42 9.53 -16.95
CA VAL A 67 -27.21 10.54 -17.67
C VAL A 67 -27.96 9.93 -18.87
N THR A 68 -27.37 8.96 -19.57
CA THR A 68 -27.97 8.40 -20.81
C THR A 68 -28.91 7.22 -20.58
N SER A 69 -28.88 6.61 -19.39
CA SER A 69 -29.70 5.43 -19.11
C SER A 69 -31.15 5.76 -18.76
N THR A 70 -32.08 4.92 -19.22
CA THR A 70 -33.51 5.02 -18.91
C THR A 70 -34.03 3.65 -18.45
N PRO A 71 -34.53 3.49 -17.21
CA PRO A 71 -34.60 4.52 -16.15
C PRO A 71 -33.23 4.79 -15.52
N ARG A 72 -32.95 6.06 -15.25
CA ARG A 72 -31.69 6.54 -14.66
C ARG A 72 -31.37 5.96 -13.28
N SER A 73 -32.39 5.59 -12.51
CA SER A 73 -32.23 5.10 -11.13
C SER A 73 -31.45 3.79 -11.01
N VAL A 74 -31.62 2.87 -11.97
CA VAL A 74 -31.00 1.53 -11.93
C VAL A 74 -29.47 1.60 -11.99
N PRO A 75 -28.84 2.20 -13.02
CA PRO A 75 -27.38 2.30 -13.06
C PRO A 75 -26.83 3.21 -11.96
N CYS A 76 -27.62 4.18 -11.49
CA CYS A 76 -27.21 5.02 -10.36
C CYS A 76 -27.02 4.23 -9.07
N THR A 77 -27.92 3.29 -8.75
CA THR A 77 -27.75 2.40 -7.58
C THR A 77 -26.54 1.48 -7.75
N GLU A 78 -26.33 0.92 -8.94
CA GLU A 78 -25.16 0.07 -9.23
C GLU A 78 -23.85 0.86 -9.13
N ILE A 79 -23.82 2.08 -9.66
CA ILE A 79 -22.66 2.98 -9.59
C ILE A 79 -22.36 3.40 -8.15
N GLN A 80 -23.37 3.61 -7.31
CA GLN A 80 -23.15 3.84 -5.87
C GLN A 80 -22.52 2.63 -5.19
N GLY A 81 -22.94 1.42 -5.54
CA GLY A 81 -22.29 0.18 -5.08
C GLY A 81 -20.84 0.09 -5.53
N ILE A 82 -20.57 0.37 -6.82
CA ILE A 82 -19.21 0.47 -7.36
C ILE A 82 -18.42 1.52 -6.59
N LEU A 83 -18.96 2.72 -6.38
CA LEU A 83 -18.23 3.81 -5.72
C LEU A 83 -17.75 3.41 -4.32
N LYS A 84 -18.64 2.78 -3.56
CA LYS A 84 -18.38 2.33 -2.19
C LYS A 84 -17.30 1.23 -2.13
N ASP A 85 -17.36 0.28 -3.06
CA ASP A 85 -16.48 -0.89 -3.09
C ASP A 85 -15.15 -0.63 -3.82
N TYR A 86 -15.12 0.36 -4.72
CA TYR A 86 -14.01 0.60 -5.64
C TYR A 86 -13.11 1.76 -5.18
N TYR A 87 -13.67 2.77 -4.51
CA TYR A 87 -12.89 3.94 -4.11
C TYR A 87 -12.41 3.93 -2.65
N ILE A 88 -12.29 2.74 -2.05
CA ILE A 88 -11.51 2.52 -0.82
C ILE A 88 -10.04 3.00 -1.04
N GLY A 89 -9.57 3.01 -2.30
CA GLY A 89 -8.27 3.52 -2.70
C GLY A 89 -8.16 5.05 -2.90
N LEU A 90 -9.26 5.82 -2.86
CA LEU A 90 -9.17 7.29 -2.98
C LEU A 90 -8.83 7.95 -1.66
N SER A 91 -8.30 9.17 -1.73
CA SER A 91 -8.28 10.02 -0.55
C SER A 91 -9.72 10.30 -0.12
N ASN A 92 -9.98 10.44 1.18
CA ASN A 92 -11.32 10.74 1.68
C ASN A 92 -11.94 12.00 1.04
N SER A 93 -11.11 12.97 0.66
CA SER A 93 -11.56 14.15 -0.09
C SER A 93 -11.98 13.83 -1.52
N ASP A 94 -11.23 12.99 -2.24
CA ASP A 94 -11.55 12.62 -3.62
C ASP A 94 -12.77 11.68 -3.66
N TYR A 95 -12.86 10.75 -2.70
CA TYR A 95 -14.05 9.90 -2.52
C TYR A 95 -15.29 10.77 -2.31
N LYS A 96 -15.28 11.68 -1.34
CA LYS A 96 -16.42 12.59 -1.08
C LYS A 96 -16.74 13.48 -2.27
N LEU A 97 -15.72 13.92 -3.02
CA LEU A 97 -15.92 14.70 -4.23
C LEU A 97 -16.64 13.89 -5.30
N MET A 98 -16.23 12.64 -5.53
CA MET A 98 -16.89 11.75 -6.50
C MET A 98 -18.28 11.35 -6.04
N GLU A 99 -18.43 10.93 -4.78
CA GLU A 99 -19.71 10.57 -4.15
C GLU A 99 -20.72 11.72 -4.29
N SER A 100 -20.36 12.94 -3.87
CA SER A 100 -21.24 14.12 -4.01
C SER A 100 -21.55 14.47 -5.46
N GLY A 101 -20.59 14.30 -6.38
CA GLY A 101 -20.82 14.47 -7.81
C GLY A 101 -21.84 13.49 -8.36
N PHE A 102 -21.74 12.22 -7.98
CA PHE A 102 -22.69 11.19 -8.39
C PHE A 102 -24.04 11.35 -7.72
N GLU A 103 -24.12 11.76 -6.45
CA GLU A 103 -25.39 12.08 -5.79
C GLU A 103 -26.13 13.21 -6.53
N GLN A 104 -25.43 14.28 -6.94
CA GLN A 104 -26.02 15.36 -7.74
C GLN A 104 -26.58 14.84 -9.07
N ILE A 105 -25.79 14.04 -9.79
CA ILE A 105 -26.19 13.45 -11.07
C ILE A 105 -27.38 12.52 -10.87
N CYS A 106 -27.30 11.60 -9.91
CA CYS A 106 -28.25 10.51 -9.75
C CYS A 106 -29.56 10.91 -9.05
N GLN A 107 -29.51 11.77 -8.06
CA GLN A 107 -30.68 12.12 -7.25
C GLN A 107 -31.34 13.42 -7.70
N GLN A 108 -30.55 14.39 -8.15
CA GLN A 108 -31.07 15.74 -8.45
C GLN A 108 -31.34 15.95 -9.94
N ASN A 109 -31.12 14.92 -10.77
CA ASN A 109 -31.09 15.03 -12.23
C ASN A 109 -30.16 16.15 -12.74
N SER A 110 -29.19 16.55 -11.93
CA SER A 110 -28.28 17.64 -12.25
C SER A 110 -27.32 17.23 -13.36
N GLU A 111 -26.78 18.24 -14.04
CA GLU A 111 -25.67 18.04 -14.96
C GLU A 111 -24.39 17.66 -14.21
N PRO A 112 -23.52 16.83 -14.81
CA PRO A 112 -22.25 16.48 -14.18
C PRO A 112 -21.41 17.72 -13.88
N ASN A 113 -20.91 17.81 -12.64
CA ASN A 113 -20.08 18.94 -12.24
C ASN A 113 -18.68 18.83 -12.88
N PHE A 114 -18.43 19.68 -13.89
CA PHE A 114 -17.18 19.68 -14.65
C PHE A 114 -15.94 19.96 -13.81
N ALA A 115 -16.11 20.72 -12.72
CA ALA A 115 -15.03 21.05 -11.80
C ALA A 115 -14.48 19.81 -11.09
N ILE A 116 -15.25 18.71 -10.99
CA ILE A 116 -14.77 17.46 -10.39
C ILE A 116 -13.70 16.83 -11.28
N SER A 117 -13.94 16.72 -12.60
CA SER A 117 -12.93 16.20 -13.55
C SER A 117 -11.68 17.09 -13.66
N ASP A 118 -11.85 18.41 -13.49
CA ASP A 118 -10.75 19.38 -13.55
C ASP A 118 -9.93 19.38 -12.25
N LYS A 119 -10.54 19.01 -11.11
CA LYS A 119 -9.88 18.88 -9.80
C LYS A 119 -9.25 17.51 -9.57
N LEU A 120 -9.77 16.45 -10.20
CA LEU A 120 -9.11 15.14 -10.25
C LEU A 120 -7.83 15.29 -11.09
N PRO A 121 -6.62 15.05 -10.53
CA PRO A 121 -5.38 15.36 -11.25
C PRO A 121 -5.24 14.50 -12.53
N LEU A 122 -5.19 15.14 -13.70
CA LEU A 122 -5.24 14.48 -15.03
C LEU A 122 -3.90 13.97 -15.56
N ARG A 123 -2.80 14.20 -14.85
CA ARG A 123 -1.49 13.71 -15.27
C ARG A 123 -1.26 12.29 -14.73
N GLN A 124 -0.49 11.50 -15.48
CA GLN A 124 0.05 10.19 -15.09
C GLN A 124 0.83 10.32 -13.78
N TYR A 125 0.10 10.30 -12.69
CA TYR A 125 0.63 10.28 -11.36
C TYR A 125 -0.18 9.21 -10.64
N ALA A 126 0.48 8.30 -9.94
CA ALA A 126 -0.18 7.63 -8.84
C ALA A 126 -0.73 8.72 -7.89
N HIS A 127 -1.73 8.40 -7.07
CA HIS A 127 -1.93 9.22 -5.88
C HIS A 127 -0.73 9.03 -4.96
N PRO A 128 -0.23 10.10 -4.32
CA PRO A 128 0.23 9.91 -2.97
C PRO A 128 -1.02 9.50 -2.21
N GLN A 129 -1.32 8.19 -2.16
CA GLN A 129 -1.95 7.72 -0.95
C GLN A 129 -0.99 8.11 0.17
N ARG A 130 -1.58 8.53 1.30
CA ARG A 130 -0.85 8.65 2.55
C ARG A 130 0.18 7.54 2.55
N ILE A 131 1.47 7.86 2.73
CA ILE A 131 2.39 6.91 3.35
C ILE A 131 1.51 6.24 4.38
N SER A 132 1.19 4.95 4.20
CA SER A 132 0.31 4.24 5.12
C SER A 132 1.03 4.39 6.44
N THR A 133 0.60 5.41 7.18
CA THR A 133 1.28 5.78 8.40
C THR A 133 1.14 4.55 9.27
N THR A 134 0.04 3.82 9.15
CA THR A 134 -0.17 2.43 9.52
C THR A 134 0.99 1.51 9.15
N THR A 135 1.25 1.13 7.89
CA THR A 135 2.17 -0.01 7.59
C THR A 135 3.63 0.22 7.97
N SER A 136 4.00 1.48 8.13
CA SER A 136 5.32 1.91 8.55
C SER A 136 5.39 2.31 10.05
N LYS A 137 4.27 2.65 10.72
CA LYS A 137 4.12 2.70 12.20
C LYS A 137 4.43 1.35 12.85
N PHE A 138 4.26 0.23 12.13
CA PHE A 138 4.17 -1.11 12.73
C PHE A 138 5.48 -1.79 13.06
N LYS A 139 6.55 -1.62 12.29
CA LYS A 139 7.79 -2.38 12.55
C LYS A 139 8.64 -1.81 13.69
N THR A 140 8.62 -0.49 13.94
CA THR A 140 9.32 0.10 15.10
C THR A 140 8.63 -0.25 16.41
N TYR A 141 7.30 -0.29 16.42
CA TYR A 141 6.51 -0.68 17.59
C TYR A 141 6.62 -2.17 17.93
N PHE A 142 7.02 -3.03 16.98
CA PHE A 142 7.23 -4.45 17.27
C PHE A 142 8.64 -4.76 17.81
N LEU A 143 9.66 -3.96 17.46
CA LEU A 143 10.91 -3.91 18.25
C LEU A 143 10.65 -3.41 19.68
N ILE A 144 9.57 -2.63 19.87
CA ILE A 144 9.06 -2.29 21.19
C ILE A 144 8.40 -3.53 21.81
N SER A 145 7.46 -4.25 21.18
CA SER A 145 6.71 -5.37 21.80
C SER A 145 7.50 -6.66 22.10
N GLU A 146 8.44 -7.09 21.26
CA GLU A 146 9.41 -8.15 21.64
C GLU A 146 10.38 -7.63 22.72
N GLY A 147 10.72 -6.34 22.67
CA GLY A 147 11.43 -5.62 23.73
C GLY A 147 10.61 -5.46 25.04
N LEU A 148 9.27 -5.48 24.96
CA LEU A 148 8.34 -5.40 26.09
C LEU A 148 8.37 -6.70 26.90
N LYS A 149 8.59 -7.84 26.24
CA LYS A 149 8.70 -9.15 26.89
C LYS A 149 10.14 -9.49 27.31
N LYS A 150 11.16 -9.04 26.56
CA LYS A 150 12.54 -9.53 26.74
C LYS A 150 13.55 -8.53 27.30
N ASN A 151 13.37 -7.21 27.14
CA ASN A 151 14.47 -6.23 27.34
C ASN A 151 14.12 -4.91 28.06
N GLY A 152 12.97 -4.76 28.72
CA GLY A 152 12.71 -3.59 29.57
C GLY A 152 12.78 -2.24 28.84
N VAL A 153 12.24 -2.15 27.62
CA VAL A 153 12.36 -0.92 26.78
C VAL A 153 11.59 0.28 27.36
N PHE A 154 10.62 0.07 28.26
CA PHE A 154 10.02 1.17 29.03
C PHE A 154 10.99 1.82 30.04
N GLN A 155 12.17 1.25 30.29
CA GLN A 155 13.15 1.87 31.17
C GLN A 155 13.85 3.09 30.55
N LYS A 156 13.62 3.41 29.26
CA LYS A 156 14.37 4.46 28.54
C LYS A 156 13.55 5.44 27.72
N ILE A 157 12.26 5.19 27.47
CA ILE A 157 11.42 6.14 26.72
C ILE A 157 10.86 7.16 27.70
N ASN A 158 11.33 8.41 27.63
CA ASN A 158 10.81 9.47 28.51
C ASN A 158 9.54 10.10 27.93
N TYR A 159 8.77 10.79 28.79
CA TYR A 159 7.52 11.46 28.42
C TYR A 159 7.67 12.41 27.21
N ASN A 160 8.79 13.12 27.10
CA ASN A 160 9.02 14.05 25.98
C ASN A 160 9.15 13.31 24.65
N GLU A 161 9.67 12.07 24.62
CA GLU A 161 9.71 11.27 23.40
C GLU A 161 8.30 10.83 22.97
N VAL A 162 7.46 10.39 23.91
CA VAL A 162 6.05 10.03 23.62
C VAL A 162 5.27 11.26 23.16
N ARG A 163 5.40 12.39 23.86
CA ARG A 163 4.75 13.65 23.49
C ARG A 163 5.22 14.15 22.12
N ASN A 164 6.53 14.12 21.85
CA ASN A 164 7.08 14.50 20.55
C ASN A 164 6.55 13.59 19.42
N ILE A 165 6.38 12.29 19.68
CA ILE A 165 5.75 11.38 18.71
C ILE A 165 4.32 11.84 18.43
N VAL A 166 3.51 12.11 19.47
CA VAL A 166 2.10 12.55 19.33
C VAL A 166 1.99 13.89 18.61
N GLU A 167 2.80 14.89 18.98
CA GLU A 167 2.78 16.22 18.36
C GLU A 167 3.29 16.18 16.91
N THR A 168 4.31 15.35 16.62
CA THR A 168 4.81 15.16 15.25
C THR A 168 3.78 14.45 14.36
N LEU A 169 3.00 13.51 14.91
CA LEU A 169 1.96 12.78 14.16
C LEU A 169 0.85 13.71 13.65
N ALA A 170 0.47 14.74 14.42
CA ALA A 170 -0.51 15.74 13.99
C ALA A 170 0.00 16.60 12.83
N VAL A 171 1.25 17.05 12.92
CA VAL A 171 1.91 17.89 11.89
C VAL A 171 2.19 17.10 10.59
N GLU A 172 2.51 15.81 10.71
CA GLU A 172 2.78 14.94 9.56
C GLU A 172 1.53 14.69 8.71
N LYS A 173 0.36 14.50 9.34
CA LYS A 173 -0.92 14.31 8.65
C LYS A 173 -1.24 15.48 7.70
N ASP A 174 -0.93 16.70 8.13
CA ASP A 174 -1.14 17.94 7.37
C ASP A 174 -0.05 18.22 6.31
N SER A 175 1.12 17.58 6.45
CA SER A 175 2.25 17.72 5.53
C SER A 175 2.18 16.71 4.38
N LEU A 176 1.72 15.48 4.64
CA LEU A 176 1.58 14.41 3.64
C LEU A 176 0.44 14.67 2.63
N GLN A 177 -0.56 15.46 3.02
CA GLN A 177 -1.64 15.91 2.11
C GLN A 177 -1.17 16.87 1.01
N ARG A 178 0.06 17.40 1.09
CA ARG A 178 0.59 18.42 0.17
C ARG A 178 1.82 17.96 -0.62
N LEU A 179 1.81 16.72 -1.11
CA LEU A 179 2.69 16.35 -2.22
C LEU A 179 2.19 17.04 -3.49
N ASN A 180 2.69 18.26 -3.72
CA ASN A 180 2.41 19.04 -4.92
C ASN A 180 2.96 18.31 -6.16
N ASP A 181 2.25 18.35 -7.29
CA ASP A 181 2.62 17.75 -8.58
C ASP A 181 4.08 18.01 -8.99
N LYS A 182 4.65 19.16 -8.59
CA LYS A 182 6.08 19.49 -8.81
C LYS A 182 7.06 18.50 -8.16
N LEU A 183 6.71 17.91 -7.01
CA LEU A 183 7.52 16.88 -6.33
C LEU A 183 7.46 15.55 -7.09
N ILE A 184 6.30 15.20 -7.64
CA ILE A 184 6.14 13.95 -8.40
C ILE A 184 6.97 13.99 -9.69
N ASP A 185 6.91 15.09 -10.44
CA ASP A 185 7.77 15.31 -11.62
C ASP A 185 9.26 15.21 -11.26
N THR A 186 9.62 15.70 -10.08
CA THR A 186 11.00 15.60 -9.57
C THR A 186 11.38 14.15 -9.35
N TYR A 187 10.50 13.32 -8.77
CA TYR A 187 10.76 11.90 -8.52
C TYR A 187 10.85 11.09 -9.81
N ILE A 188 9.92 11.26 -10.74
CA ILE A 188 9.98 10.57 -12.04
C ILE A 188 11.29 10.86 -12.77
N LYS A 189 11.78 12.11 -12.72
CA LYS A 189 13.07 12.48 -13.32
C LYS A 189 14.29 11.81 -12.66
N ARG A 190 14.15 11.27 -11.46
CA ARG A 190 15.21 10.50 -10.77
C ARG A 190 15.29 9.05 -11.20
N ARG A 191 14.30 8.51 -11.92
CA ARG A 191 14.40 7.17 -12.51
C ARG A 191 15.70 7.04 -13.30
N ILE A 192 16.34 5.89 -13.17
CA ILE A 192 17.69 5.66 -13.68
C ILE A 192 17.59 4.61 -14.78
N ALA A 193 17.68 5.08 -16.03
CA ALA A 193 17.76 4.18 -17.18
C ALA A 193 19.03 3.32 -17.09
N LYS A 194 18.96 2.08 -17.58
CA LYS A 194 20.02 1.07 -17.41
C LYS A 194 21.40 1.50 -17.95
N ASN A 195 21.41 2.42 -18.91
CA ASN A 195 22.59 2.98 -19.58
C ASN A 195 22.99 4.39 -19.10
N ASP A 196 22.32 4.98 -18.11
CA ASP A 196 22.57 6.35 -17.65
C ASP A 196 23.58 6.39 -16.49
N ALA A 197 24.86 6.23 -16.83
CA ALA A 197 25.96 6.28 -15.86
C ALA A 197 26.02 7.61 -15.08
N SER A 198 25.54 8.71 -15.66
CA SER A 198 25.52 10.02 -15.02
C SER A 198 24.53 10.06 -13.86
N LYS A 199 23.33 9.49 -14.05
CA LYS A 199 22.32 9.35 -13.00
C LYS A 199 22.73 8.35 -11.93
N ILE A 200 23.40 7.25 -12.27
CA ILE A 200 23.98 6.33 -11.29
C ILE A 200 24.95 7.09 -10.37
N LYS A 201 25.92 7.83 -10.94
CA LYS A 201 26.88 8.62 -10.16
C LYS A 201 26.17 9.65 -9.26
N LYS A 202 25.14 10.31 -9.79
CA LYS A 202 24.31 11.25 -9.01
C LYS A 202 23.63 10.55 -7.84
N ALA A 203 22.93 9.44 -8.06
CA ALA A 203 22.23 8.69 -7.00
C ALA A 203 23.19 8.20 -5.90
N VAL A 204 24.36 7.68 -6.28
CA VAL A 204 25.41 7.28 -5.34
C VAL A 204 25.87 8.48 -4.50
N SER A 205 26.14 9.63 -5.13
CA SER A 205 26.56 10.84 -4.41
C SER A 205 25.46 11.40 -3.49
N THR A 206 24.19 11.30 -3.88
CA THR A 206 23.04 11.72 -3.07
C THR A 206 22.87 10.83 -1.84
N PHE A 207 23.16 9.53 -1.96
CA PHE A 207 23.16 8.62 -0.83
C PHE A 207 24.34 8.89 0.13
N GLY A 208 25.50 9.28 -0.38
CA GLY A 208 26.59 9.81 0.44
C GLY A 208 27.96 9.77 -0.25
N PRO A 209 28.94 10.55 0.25
CA PRO A 209 30.28 10.60 -0.34
C PRO A 209 31.05 9.28 -0.20
N ASN A 210 30.74 8.49 0.83
CA ASN A 210 31.37 7.19 1.12
C ASN A 210 30.46 6.03 0.76
N SER A 211 29.94 6.03 -0.47
CA SER A 211 29.04 5.00 -0.97
C SER A 211 29.70 4.10 -2.02
N LYS A 212 29.26 2.86 -2.09
CA LYS A 212 29.57 1.87 -3.12
C LYS A 212 28.25 1.38 -3.72
N TYR A 213 28.31 0.81 -4.91
CA TYR A 213 27.13 0.27 -5.57
C TYR A 213 27.44 -0.99 -6.38
N TRP A 214 26.39 -1.71 -6.73
CA TRP A 214 26.41 -2.80 -7.70
C TRP A 214 25.17 -2.70 -8.60
N THR A 215 25.29 -3.15 -9.85
CA THR A 215 24.16 -3.24 -10.79
C THR A 215 23.98 -4.69 -11.26
N SER A 216 22.74 -5.09 -11.43
CA SER A 216 22.34 -6.31 -12.14
C SER A 216 21.48 -5.93 -13.35
N GLU A 217 20.66 -6.84 -13.89
CA GLU A 217 19.81 -6.53 -15.03
C GLU A 217 18.74 -5.49 -14.68
N ASN A 218 18.11 -5.63 -13.51
CA ASN A 218 16.95 -4.85 -13.10
C ASN A 218 17.19 -4.00 -11.85
N PHE A 219 18.29 -4.22 -11.11
CA PHE A 219 18.56 -3.51 -9.87
C PHE A 219 19.84 -2.67 -9.89
N LEU A 220 19.77 -1.52 -9.22
CA LEU A 220 20.91 -0.74 -8.77
C LEU A 220 20.92 -0.73 -7.24
N VAL A 221 21.85 -1.41 -6.60
CA VAL A 221 21.98 -1.43 -5.13
C VAL A 221 23.08 -0.47 -4.71
N ILE A 222 22.72 0.53 -3.90
CA ILE A 222 23.62 1.55 -3.35
C ILE A 222 23.72 1.36 -1.83
N THR A 223 24.93 1.37 -1.29
CA THR A 223 25.17 1.27 0.15
C THR A 223 26.42 2.03 0.60
N SER A 224 26.65 2.16 1.90
CA SER A 224 27.89 2.77 2.41
C SER A 224 29.09 1.83 2.16
N LYS A 225 30.28 2.39 1.92
CA LYS A 225 31.51 1.60 1.71
C LYS A 225 31.78 0.65 2.88
N ASN A 226 31.50 1.14 4.10
CA ASN A 226 31.68 0.41 5.35
C ASN A 226 30.56 -0.59 5.65
N ASN A 227 29.50 -0.64 4.84
CA ASN A 227 28.47 -1.65 5.03
C ASN A 227 29.07 -3.04 4.78
N LYS A 228 28.87 -3.94 5.75
CA LYS A 228 29.29 -5.34 5.69
C LYS A 228 28.52 -6.12 4.64
N ILE A 229 27.31 -5.68 4.31
CA ILE A 229 26.45 -6.31 3.30
C ILE A 229 27.08 -6.13 1.93
N ASN A 230 27.20 -7.24 1.21
CA ASN A 230 27.67 -7.24 -0.17
C ASN A 230 26.52 -6.86 -1.13
N PRO A 231 26.57 -5.69 -1.79
CA PRO A 231 25.50 -5.25 -2.67
C PRO A 231 25.29 -6.20 -3.87
N LYS A 232 26.32 -6.95 -4.29
CA LYS A 232 26.21 -7.97 -5.33
C LYS A 232 25.29 -9.13 -4.93
N VAL A 233 25.41 -9.62 -3.69
CA VAL A 233 24.58 -10.72 -3.17
C VAL A 233 23.12 -10.27 -3.09
N VAL A 234 22.88 -9.05 -2.58
CA VAL A 234 21.53 -8.47 -2.54
C VAL A 234 20.94 -8.33 -3.94
N CYS A 235 21.69 -7.81 -4.92
CA CYS A 235 21.25 -7.73 -6.31
C CYS A 235 20.78 -9.10 -6.83
N LEU A 236 21.62 -10.14 -6.72
CA LEU A 236 21.30 -11.47 -7.24
C LEU A 236 20.07 -12.08 -6.55
N ASN A 237 19.94 -11.93 -5.24
CA ASN A 237 18.76 -12.38 -4.51
C ASN A 237 17.49 -11.67 -4.98
N MET A 238 17.56 -10.36 -5.21
CA MET A 238 16.41 -9.58 -5.67
C MET A 238 16.02 -9.88 -7.13
N GLU A 239 16.97 -10.25 -8.00
CA GLU A 239 16.66 -10.75 -9.35
C GLU A 239 15.84 -12.04 -9.30
N ASN A 240 16.21 -12.99 -8.44
CA ASN A 240 15.47 -14.24 -8.30
C ASN A 240 14.04 -13.98 -7.78
N VAL A 241 13.90 -13.09 -6.80
CA VAL A 241 12.58 -12.69 -6.27
C VAL A 241 11.75 -11.99 -7.35
N LEU A 242 12.35 -11.08 -8.12
CA LEU A 242 11.67 -10.39 -9.22
C LEU A 242 11.22 -11.36 -10.32
N SER A 243 12.07 -12.32 -10.68
CA SER A 243 11.74 -13.38 -11.64
C SER A 243 10.53 -14.19 -11.17
N PHE A 244 10.50 -14.61 -9.90
CA PHE A 244 9.34 -15.29 -9.33
C PHE A 244 8.06 -14.44 -9.41
N PHE A 245 8.12 -13.16 -9.03
CA PHE A 245 6.95 -12.28 -9.09
C PHE A 245 6.45 -12.04 -10.52
N ARG A 246 7.36 -11.90 -11.48
CA ARG A 246 7.02 -11.82 -12.90
C ARG A 246 6.32 -13.10 -13.38
N ASN A 247 6.89 -14.27 -13.09
CA ASN A 247 6.37 -15.53 -13.61
C ASN A 247 5.06 -15.95 -12.93
N THR A 248 4.91 -15.64 -11.65
CA THR A 248 3.73 -16.05 -10.86
C THR A 248 2.55 -15.11 -11.06
N TYR A 249 2.82 -13.80 -11.05
CA TYR A 249 1.79 -12.76 -10.97
C TYR A 249 1.75 -11.85 -12.22
N ASP A 250 2.60 -12.06 -13.23
CA ASP A 250 2.73 -11.14 -14.36
C ASP A 250 2.98 -9.69 -13.89
N LEU A 251 3.75 -9.52 -12.82
CA LEU A 251 4.13 -8.20 -12.34
C LEU A 251 5.17 -7.59 -13.30
N SER A 252 4.83 -6.45 -13.90
CA SER A 252 5.68 -5.77 -14.89
C SER A 252 6.94 -5.20 -14.27
N ILE A 253 8.03 -5.34 -15.01
CA ILE A 253 9.32 -4.72 -14.70
C ILE A 253 9.41 -3.40 -15.47
N THR A 254 10.02 -2.38 -14.86
CA THR A 254 10.28 -1.12 -15.55
C THR A 254 11.52 -1.22 -16.43
N GLU A 255 11.59 -0.42 -17.49
CA GLU A 255 12.80 -0.32 -18.31
C GLU A 255 13.98 0.30 -17.53
N ASP A 256 13.67 1.12 -16.53
CA ASP A 256 14.61 1.69 -15.58
C ASP A 256 15.03 0.69 -14.50
N TYR A 257 16.18 0.94 -13.87
CA TYR A 257 16.57 0.22 -12.66
C TYR A 257 15.58 0.44 -11.52
N ILE A 258 15.31 -0.63 -10.77
CA ILE A 258 14.80 -0.54 -9.41
C ILE A 258 15.99 -0.21 -8.50
N THR A 259 15.99 0.99 -7.91
CA THR A 259 17.11 1.46 -7.09
C THR A 259 16.91 1.09 -5.63
N ILE A 260 17.85 0.38 -5.03
CA ILE A 260 17.82 -0.04 -3.63
C ILE A 260 18.87 0.73 -2.83
N TYR A 261 18.45 1.51 -1.85
CA TYR A 261 19.32 2.18 -0.90
C TYR A 261 19.41 1.36 0.41
N LEU A 262 20.52 0.66 0.61
CA LEU A 262 20.73 -0.16 1.80
C LEU A 262 21.35 0.64 2.94
N VAL A 263 20.59 0.75 4.03
CA VAL A 263 20.99 1.42 5.26
C VAL A 263 21.34 0.36 6.30
N GLN A 264 22.54 0.44 6.89
CA GLN A 264 22.99 -0.53 7.90
C GLN A 264 22.48 -0.17 9.31
N ASP A 265 22.46 1.12 9.63
CA ASP A 265 22.00 1.63 10.91
C ASP A 265 20.52 2.00 10.84
N TYR A 266 19.69 1.24 11.55
CA TYR A 266 18.27 1.46 11.67
C TYR A 266 17.90 2.91 12.04
N LYS A 267 18.68 3.55 12.93
CA LYS A 267 18.43 4.94 13.35
C LYS A 267 18.57 5.93 12.20
N ASN A 268 19.34 5.56 11.17
CA ASN A 268 19.59 6.40 10.01
C ASN A 268 18.62 6.15 8.84
N VAL A 269 17.71 5.17 8.92
CA VAL A 269 16.77 4.89 7.82
C VAL A 269 15.87 6.09 7.54
N ARG A 270 15.25 6.64 8.59
CA ARG A 270 14.41 7.84 8.49
C ARG A 270 15.17 9.03 7.92
N ASN A 271 16.38 9.29 8.40
CA ASN A 271 17.22 10.39 7.89
C ASN A 271 17.53 10.21 6.39
N ASN A 272 17.77 8.96 5.95
CA ASN A 272 17.97 8.66 4.54
C ASN A 272 16.72 8.91 3.71
N ILE A 273 15.54 8.47 4.18
CA ILE A 273 14.27 8.72 3.49
C ILE A 273 13.96 10.22 3.44
N GLN A 274 14.10 10.93 4.56
CA GLN A 274 13.93 12.38 4.65
C GLN A 274 14.85 13.13 3.67
N ARG A 275 16.12 12.73 3.57
CA ARG A 275 17.06 13.32 2.63
C ARG A 275 16.70 13.03 1.18
N LEU A 276 16.24 11.82 0.88
CA LEU A 276 15.87 11.43 -0.49
C LEU A 276 14.57 12.09 -0.93
N TYR A 277 13.54 12.17 -0.08
CA TYR A 277 12.19 12.56 -0.50
C TYR A 277 11.68 13.83 0.17
N SER A 278 12.49 14.52 0.97
CA SER A 278 12.06 15.69 1.73
C SER A 278 10.78 15.44 2.57
N THR A 279 10.48 14.17 2.88
CA THR A 279 9.28 13.74 3.59
C THR A 279 9.53 13.73 5.08
N LYS A 280 8.75 14.47 5.86
CA LYS A 280 8.82 14.40 7.32
C LYS A 280 8.12 13.14 7.84
N LEU A 281 8.82 12.01 7.85
CA LEU A 281 8.34 10.81 8.55
C LEU A 281 8.32 11.08 10.07
N SER A 282 7.32 10.61 10.83
CA SER A 282 7.33 10.66 12.31
C SER A 282 8.06 9.49 12.98
N PHE A 283 8.23 8.37 12.28
CA PHE A 283 8.80 7.13 12.81
C PHE A 283 9.94 6.60 11.91
N ASN A 284 10.60 5.52 12.34
CA ASN A 284 11.70 4.87 11.62
C ASN A 284 11.22 3.57 10.96
N PRO A 285 10.80 3.56 9.68
CA PRO A 285 10.44 2.28 9.06
C PRO A 285 11.66 1.37 8.92
N LEU A 286 11.46 0.06 8.75
CA LEU A 286 12.54 -0.81 8.27
C LEU A 286 12.72 -0.69 6.75
N GLY A 287 11.63 -0.42 6.03
CA GLY A 287 11.59 -0.35 4.57
C GLY A 287 10.73 0.83 4.10
N PHE A 288 11.06 1.37 2.94
CA PHE A 288 10.24 2.38 2.29
C PHE A 288 10.38 2.27 0.79
N SER A 289 9.28 2.13 0.07
CA SER A 289 9.22 2.12 -1.39
C SER A 289 8.62 3.40 -1.94
N ASN A 290 9.21 3.92 -3.01
CA ASN A 290 8.65 5.00 -3.81
C ASN A 290 8.49 4.56 -5.27
N PHE A 291 7.23 4.41 -5.66
CA PHE A 291 6.84 3.99 -7.01
C PHE A 291 7.19 5.02 -8.09
N TYR A 292 7.23 6.32 -7.76
CA TYR A 292 7.46 7.37 -8.76
C TYR A 292 8.87 7.32 -9.34
N ASP A 293 9.86 6.93 -8.55
CA ASP A 293 11.25 6.84 -9.00
C ASP A 293 11.81 5.42 -9.02
N ASN A 294 10.94 4.41 -8.88
CA ASN A 294 11.28 3.00 -8.81
C ASN A 294 12.37 2.72 -7.79
N SER A 295 12.26 3.25 -6.59
CA SER A 295 13.29 3.06 -5.58
C SER A 295 12.76 2.62 -4.23
N MET A 296 13.63 1.97 -3.47
CA MET A 296 13.34 1.54 -2.11
C MET A 296 14.52 1.82 -1.19
N VAL A 297 14.23 2.14 0.06
CA VAL A 297 15.19 2.24 1.16
C VAL A 297 14.94 1.06 2.07
N GLY A 298 15.97 0.29 2.39
CA GLY A 298 15.85 -0.90 3.24
C GLY A 298 16.91 -0.93 4.32
N TRP A 299 16.49 -1.20 5.55
CA TRP A 299 17.38 -1.59 6.62
C TRP A 299 17.66 -3.09 6.55
N LEU A 300 18.94 -3.43 6.41
CA LEU A 300 19.42 -4.79 6.53
C LEU A 300 20.60 -4.78 7.50
N TYR A 301 20.52 -5.62 8.51
CA TYR A 301 21.65 -5.90 9.39
C TYR A 301 22.55 -7.00 8.83
N ASP A 302 21.96 -7.97 8.12
CA ASP A 302 22.56 -9.17 7.56
C ASP A 302 22.00 -9.43 6.15
N ASP A 303 22.75 -10.10 5.27
CA ASP A 303 22.31 -10.43 3.91
C ASP A 303 21.17 -11.47 3.87
N ALA A 304 20.98 -12.23 4.94
CA ALA A 304 19.81 -13.07 5.15
C ALA A 304 18.51 -12.27 5.40
N MET A 305 18.61 -10.99 5.80
CA MET A 305 17.45 -10.14 6.13
C MET A 305 16.82 -9.43 4.91
N VAL A 306 16.91 -10.04 3.72
CA VAL A 306 16.28 -9.52 2.48
C VAL A 306 14.75 -9.46 2.53
N GLY A 307 14.10 -10.02 3.56
CA GLY A 307 12.65 -9.99 3.75
C GLY A 307 12.05 -8.58 3.65
N THR A 308 12.70 -7.59 4.25
CA THR A 308 12.28 -6.17 4.13
C THR A 308 12.29 -5.70 2.68
N LEU A 309 13.27 -6.10 1.87
CA LEU A 309 13.33 -5.72 0.45
C LEU A 309 12.27 -6.46 -0.38
N LYS A 310 11.98 -7.73 -0.08
CA LYS A 310 10.90 -8.49 -0.73
C LYS A 310 9.54 -7.81 -0.51
N HIS A 311 9.29 -7.38 0.73
CA HIS A 311 8.10 -6.63 1.12
C HIS A 311 7.95 -5.33 0.30
N GLU A 312 8.98 -4.48 0.31
CA GLU A 312 8.96 -3.22 -0.45
C GLU A 312 8.88 -3.43 -1.96
N LEU A 313 9.47 -4.50 -2.49
CA LEU A 313 9.37 -4.83 -3.91
C LEU A 313 7.94 -5.15 -4.33
N ILE A 314 7.15 -5.85 -3.50
CA ILE A 314 5.72 -6.06 -3.79
C ILE A 314 4.99 -4.74 -3.95
N HIS A 315 5.16 -3.79 -3.02
CA HIS A 315 4.52 -2.47 -3.11
C HIS A 315 4.89 -1.73 -4.40
N LEU A 316 6.17 -1.78 -4.80
CA LEU A 316 6.59 -1.16 -6.05
C LEU A 316 5.93 -1.81 -7.27
N LEU A 317 5.96 -3.13 -7.35
CA LEU A 317 5.51 -3.85 -8.54
C LEU A 317 3.99 -3.84 -8.66
N ILE A 318 3.27 -4.06 -7.57
CA ILE A 318 1.82 -4.23 -7.61
C ILE A 318 1.09 -2.94 -7.95
N ARG A 319 1.62 -1.80 -7.50
CA ARG A 319 1.11 -0.46 -7.82
C ARG A 319 1.26 -0.08 -9.29
N SER A 320 2.08 -0.79 -10.06
CA SER A 320 2.13 -0.61 -11.52
C SER A 320 0.98 -1.30 -12.26
N ARG A 321 0.32 -2.27 -11.62
CA ARG A 321 -0.67 -3.14 -12.26
C ARG A 321 -2.09 -2.91 -11.79
N PHE A 322 -2.27 -2.54 -10.52
CA PHE A 322 -3.58 -2.30 -9.94
C PHE A 322 -3.90 -0.82 -9.88
N ASN A 323 -5.14 -0.49 -10.19
CA ASN A 323 -5.67 0.84 -9.91
C ASN A 323 -6.23 0.90 -8.49
N PHE A 324 -6.91 -0.17 -8.07
CA PHE A 324 -7.61 -0.26 -6.78
C PHE A 324 -7.38 -1.63 -6.13
N ILE A 325 -6.11 -1.91 -5.81
CA ILE A 325 -5.78 -3.08 -5.00
C ILE A 325 -6.36 -2.94 -3.59
N PRO A 326 -7.06 -3.96 -3.06
CA PRO A 326 -7.46 -3.95 -1.65
C PRO A 326 -6.24 -3.89 -0.73
N GLU A 327 -6.26 -2.99 0.25
CA GLU A 327 -5.15 -2.77 1.21
C GLU A 327 -4.71 -4.09 1.89
N TRP A 328 -5.68 -4.90 2.33
CA TRP A 328 -5.40 -6.20 2.92
C TRP A 328 -4.64 -7.16 1.98
N PHE A 329 -4.90 -7.07 0.68
CA PHE A 329 -4.23 -7.95 -0.28
C PHE A 329 -2.82 -7.44 -0.58
N GLU A 330 -2.64 -6.13 -0.78
CA GLU A 330 -1.32 -5.53 -0.99
C GLU A 330 -0.39 -5.80 0.19
N GLU A 331 -0.80 -5.39 1.40
CA GLU A 331 0.00 -5.55 2.62
C GLU A 331 0.12 -7.01 3.04
N GLY A 332 -0.94 -7.80 2.83
CA GLY A 332 -0.91 -9.25 3.04
C GLY A 332 0.12 -9.94 2.16
N LEU A 333 0.25 -9.55 0.89
CA LEU A 333 1.16 -10.18 -0.09
C LEU A 333 2.59 -9.77 0.17
N ALA A 334 2.81 -8.47 0.42
CA ALA A 334 4.10 -7.95 0.85
C ALA A 334 4.57 -8.63 2.13
N SER A 335 3.67 -8.78 3.10
CA SER A 335 3.95 -9.49 4.35
C SER A 335 4.21 -10.97 4.09
N LEU A 336 3.37 -11.70 3.35
CA LEU A 336 3.57 -13.12 3.06
C LEU A 336 4.99 -13.41 2.57
N TYR A 337 5.48 -12.61 1.62
CA TYR A 337 6.80 -12.77 1.04
C TYR A 337 7.95 -12.16 1.83
N GLU A 338 7.68 -11.32 2.83
CA GLU A 338 8.69 -10.85 3.81
C GLU A 338 9.41 -12.05 4.45
N GLU A 339 8.63 -13.03 4.93
CA GLU A 339 9.14 -14.27 5.51
C GLU A 339 8.84 -15.42 4.55
N SER A 340 9.74 -15.61 3.58
CA SER A 340 9.59 -16.60 2.51
C SER A 340 10.92 -17.25 2.13
N ARG A 341 10.84 -18.46 1.57
CA ARG A 341 12.00 -19.22 1.08
C ARG A 341 11.69 -19.83 -0.28
N PHE A 342 12.71 -19.94 -1.12
CA PHE A 342 12.62 -20.73 -2.34
C PHE A 342 12.53 -22.21 -1.98
N ASP A 343 11.64 -22.93 -2.64
CA ASP A 343 11.60 -24.39 -2.62
C ASP A 343 12.56 -24.97 -3.67
N ALA A 344 12.58 -26.30 -3.80
CA ALA A 344 13.43 -26.99 -4.78
C ALA A 344 13.02 -26.75 -6.25
N SER A 345 11.86 -26.12 -6.48
CA SER A 345 11.32 -25.80 -7.81
C SER A 345 11.35 -24.30 -8.10
N ASP A 346 12.19 -23.54 -7.38
CA ASP A 346 12.32 -22.08 -7.49
C ASP A 346 11.01 -21.30 -7.24
N ASN A 347 10.05 -21.88 -6.53
CA ASN A 347 8.88 -21.14 -6.06
C ASN A 347 9.20 -20.47 -4.74
N LEU A 348 8.88 -19.19 -4.63
CA LEU A 348 8.96 -18.48 -3.36
C LEU A 348 7.71 -18.83 -2.54
N LEU A 349 7.90 -19.53 -1.42
CA LEU A 349 6.83 -19.93 -0.51
C LEU A 349 6.88 -19.09 0.76
N GLY A 350 5.78 -18.41 1.08
CA GLY A 350 5.58 -17.77 2.37
C GLY A 350 5.60 -18.80 3.51
N LYS A 351 6.13 -18.39 4.66
CA LYS A 351 6.25 -19.19 5.87
C LYS A 351 5.49 -18.56 7.04
N GLU A 352 5.22 -19.35 8.06
CA GLU A 352 4.71 -18.86 9.33
C GLU A 352 5.71 -17.92 10.01
N ASN A 353 5.21 -17.01 10.84
CA ASN A 353 6.03 -16.17 11.69
C ASN A 353 5.30 -15.77 12.97
N TRP A 354 5.91 -14.88 13.75
CA TRP A 354 5.36 -14.38 15.02
C TRP A 354 3.95 -13.78 14.91
N ARG A 355 3.49 -13.33 13.74
CA ARG A 355 2.15 -12.74 13.57
C ARG A 355 1.04 -13.77 13.77
N GLY A 356 1.31 -15.07 13.57
CA GLY A 356 0.32 -16.13 13.82
C GLY A 356 -0.05 -16.23 15.28
N ILE A 357 0.90 -15.96 16.17
CA ILE A 357 0.69 -15.92 17.63
C ILE A 357 -0.31 -14.82 17.97
N LEU A 358 -0.25 -13.65 17.31
CA LEU A 358 -1.21 -12.56 17.55
C LEU A 358 -2.65 -12.99 17.28
N LEU A 359 -2.88 -13.79 16.23
CA LEU A 359 -4.21 -14.26 15.85
C LEU A 359 -4.73 -15.37 16.77
N LYS A 360 -3.84 -16.24 17.26
CA LYS A 360 -4.18 -17.39 18.10
C LYS A 360 -4.36 -17.03 19.58
N GLU A 361 -3.40 -16.30 20.14
CA GLU A 361 -3.33 -16.04 21.58
C GLU A 361 -4.02 -14.74 21.98
N THR A 362 -4.17 -13.78 21.05
CA THR A 362 -4.72 -12.45 21.34
C THR A 362 -5.82 -12.04 20.37
N PRO A 363 -6.82 -12.90 20.11
CA PRO A 363 -7.85 -12.64 19.11
C PRO A 363 -8.60 -11.35 19.42
N LEU A 364 -8.79 -10.53 18.40
CA LEU A 364 -9.74 -9.42 18.44
C LEU A 364 -11.05 -9.89 17.80
N ASN A 365 -12.18 -9.27 18.17
CA ASN A 365 -13.44 -9.46 17.45
C ASN A 365 -13.41 -8.71 16.10
N TYR A 366 -12.47 -9.10 15.24
CA TYR A 366 -12.26 -8.55 13.91
C TYR A 366 -12.12 -9.70 12.92
N LYS A 367 -13.15 -9.88 12.08
CA LYS A 367 -13.30 -11.04 11.20
C LYS A 367 -12.79 -10.73 9.79
N LEU A 368 -12.68 -11.75 8.95
CA LEU A 368 -12.36 -11.61 7.53
C LEU A 368 -13.35 -10.65 6.82
N SER A 369 -14.63 -10.67 7.18
CA SER A 369 -15.62 -9.74 6.63
C SER A 369 -15.29 -8.27 6.97
N ASP A 370 -14.75 -8.01 8.15
CA ASP A 370 -14.38 -6.65 8.55
C ASP A 370 -13.09 -6.21 7.87
N LEU A 371 -12.15 -7.15 7.69
CA LEU A 371 -10.92 -6.93 6.90
C LEU A 371 -11.23 -6.57 5.45
N PHE A 372 -12.10 -7.34 4.79
CA PHE A 372 -12.41 -7.14 3.37
C PHE A 372 -13.23 -5.88 3.13
N ALA A 373 -14.08 -5.50 4.07
CA ALA A 373 -14.80 -4.23 4.04
C ALA A 373 -13.93 -3.03 4.48
N ASN A 374 -12.64 -3.24 4.77
CA ASN A 374 -11.71 -2.27 5.36
C ASN A 374 -12.32 -1.49 6.54
N LYS A 375 -13.10 -2.17 7.38
CA LYS A 375 -13.74 -1.50 8.52
C LYS A 375 -12.69 -1.01 9.50
N ASP A 376 -12.88 0.20 9.99
CA ASP A 376 -12.20 0.64 11.20
C ASP A 376 -12.61 -0.27 12.37
N VAL A 377 -11.64 -0.63 13.20
CA VAL A 377 -11.97 -1.33 14.45
C VAL A 377 -12.49 -0.30 15.42
N ASN A 378 -13.81 -0.20 15.46
CA ASN A 378 -14.49 0.48 16.53
C ASN A 378 -14.73 -0.57 17.61
N PHE A 379 -13.84 -0.63 18.59
CA PHE A 379 -14.15 -1.30 19.83
C PHE A 379 -15.43 -0.68 20.38
N ASP A 380 -16.44 -1.50 20.70
CA ASP A 380 -17.53 -1.00 21.53
C ASP A 380 -16.93 -0.45 22.83
N THR A 381 -17.55 0.60 23.38
CA THR A 381 -17.14 1.27 24.62
C THR A 381 -16.87 0.26 25.74
N LYS A 382 -17.66 -0.83 25.79
CA LYS A 382 -17.47 -1.91 26.76
C LYS A 382 -16.22 -2.75 26.49
N GLU A 383 -15.97 -3.14 25.25
CA GLU A 383 -14.78 -3.91 24.85
C GLU A 383 -13.51 -3.09 25.03
N LEU A 384 -13.53 -1.82 24.60
CA LEU A 384 -12.41 -0.88 24.77
C LEU A 384 -12.07 -0.70 26.25
N LYS A 385 -13.10 -0.48 27.08
CA LYS A 385 -12.92 -0.37 28.53
C LYS A 385 -12.34 -1.65 29.13
N SER A 386 -12.88 -2.81 28.74
CA SER A 386 -12.38 -4.11 29.22
C SER A 386 -10.90 -4.32 28.87
N LEU A 387 -10.50 -4.06 27.62
CA LEU A 387 -9.10 -4.17 27.20
C LEU A 387 -8.20 -3.19 27.96
N LYS A 388 -8.66 -1.94 28.15
CA LYS A 388 -7.91 -0.95 28.93
C LYS A 388 -7.75 -1.37 30.39
N ASP A 389 -8.82 -1.87 31.01
CA ASP A 389 -8.80 -2.33 32.41
C ASP A 389 -7.85 -3.53 32.57
N GLU A 390 -7.85 -4.45 31.59
CA GLU A 390 -6.90 -5.57 31.53
C GLU A 390 -5.45 -5.07 31.43
N TYR A 391 -5.15 -4.16 30.50
CA TYR A 391 -3.81 -3.58 30.37
C TYR A 391 -3.38 -2.79 31.61
N LYS A 392 -4.27 -2.00 32.21
CA LYS A 392 -3.98 -1.29 33.48
C LYS A 392 -3.66 -2.28 34.60
N LYS A 393 -4.37 -3.41 34.66
CA LYS A 393 -4.11 -4.48 35.63
C LYS A 393 -2.75 -5.14 35.38
N GLU A 394 -2.39 -5.43 34.14
CA GLU A 394 -1.07 -5.97 33.79
C GLU A 394 0.05 -4.98 34.14
N ILE A 395 -0.09 -3.71 33.75
CA ILE A 395 0.87 -2.64 34.09
C ILE A 395 1.01 -2.54 35.61
N LYS A 396 -0.09 -2.57 36.37
CA LYS A 396 -0.07 -2.59 37.84
C LYS A 396 0.71 -3.77 38.39
N GLN A 397 0.51 -4.96 37.83
CA GLN A 397 1.19 -6.17 38.29
C GLN A 397 2.70 -6.12 37.99
N MET A 398 3.06 -5.64 36.80
CA MET A 398 4.46 -5.48 36.39
C MET A 398 5.16 -4.34 37.15
N SER A 399 4.42 -3.31 37.57
CA SER A 399 4.95 -2.18 38.31
C SER A 399 5.50 -2.54 39.68
N TYR A 400 5.04 -3.65 40.29
CA TYR A 400 5.64 -4.19 41.50
C TYR A 400 7.06 -4.76 41.30
N ARG A 401 7.44 -5.06 40.04
CA ARG A 401 8.71 -5.69 39.68
C ARG A 401 9.65 -4.74 38.93
N ASP A 402 9.13 -3.67 38.34
CA ASP A 402 9.91 -2.69 37.57
C ASP A 402 9.66 -1.27 38.09
N GLN A 403 10.72 -0.60 38.56
CA GLN A 403 10.65 0.75 39.13
C GLN A 403 10.15 1.80 38.13
N ASN A 404 10.43 1.65 36.83
CA ASN A 404 9.96 2.60 35.82
C ASN A 404 8.45 2.44 35.59
N LEU A 405 7.95 1.21 35.59
CA LEU A 405 6.51 0.95 35.54
C LEU A 405 5.81 1.37 36.84
N SER A 406 6.48 1.28 38.00
CA SER A 406 5.97 1.81 39.27
C SER A 406 5.75 3.32 39.19
N TRP A 407 6.67 4.06 38.59
CA TRP A 407 6.54 5.50 38.43
C TRP A 407 5.38 5.85 37.49
N ILE A 408 5.33 5.23 36.30
CA ILE A 408 4.22 5.43 35.34
C ILE A 408 2.87 5.12 35.99
N TYR A 409 2.76 4.01 36.71
CA TYR A 409 1.50 3.61 37.33
C TYR A 409 1.09 4.52 38.50
N LYS A 410 2.03 5.04 39.29
CA LYS A 410 1.71 5.91 40.45
C LYS A 410 1.38 7.34 40.03
N ASP A 411 2.19 7.90 39.13
CA ASP A 411 2.18 9.33 38.87
C ASP A 411 1.39 9.69 37.60
N HIS A 412 1.14 8.71 36.73
CA HIS A 412 0.47 8.92 35.44
C HIS A 412 -0.71 7.98 35.17
N TYR A 413 -1.34 7.45 36.23
CA TYR A 413 -2.46 6.51 36.08
C TYR A 413 -3.63 7.08 35.27
N GLN A 414 -3.89 8.38 35.39
CA GLN A 414 -5.02 9.04 34.70
C GLN A 414 -4.73 9.21 33.20
N GLU A 415 -3.47 9.43 32.83
CA GLU A 415 -3.01 9.58 31.45
C GLU A 415 -2.87 8.23 30.72
N LEU A 416 -2.86 7.11 31.45
CA LEU A 416 -2.80 5.77 30.86
C LEU A 416 -3.93 5.53 29.85
N ASP A 417 -5.10 6.13 30.01
CA ASP A 417 -6.19 5.92 29.06
C ASP A 417 -5.90 6.45 27.66
N GLU A 418 -5.21 7.60 27.55
CA GLU A 418 -4.81 8.18 26.26
C GLU A 418 -3.68 7.37 25.62
N VAL A 419 -2.70 6.94 26.43
CA VAL A 419 -1.61 6.07 25.98
C VAL A 419 -2.16 4.73 25.49
N LEU A 420 -3.11 4.15 26.22
CA LEU A 420 -3.75 2.90 25.85
C LEU A 420 -4.62 3.03 24.60
N ASN A 421 -5.25 4.19 24.34
CA ASN A 421 -5.93 4.42 23.06
C ASN A 421 -4.96 4.30 21.88
N ILE A 422 -3.78 4.91 21.98
CA ILE A 422 -2.74 4.84 20.93
C ILE A 422 -2.25 3.40 20.79
N PHE A 423 -1.97 2.73 21.91
CA PHE A 423 -1.52 1.35 21.91
C PHE A 423 -2.54 0.40 21.28
N LEU A 424 -3.82 0.52 21.63
CA LEU A 424 -4.89 -0.31 21.09
C LEU A 424 -5.13 -0.03 19.60
N SER A 425 -5.03 1.22 19.16
CA SER A 425 -5.07 1.56 17.74
C SER A 425 -3.93 0.88 16.97
N ASN A 426 -2.72 0.84 17.55
CA ASN A 426 -1.59 0.13 16.95
C ASN A 426 -1.80 -1.39 16.96
N ARG A 427 -2.32 -1.95 18.07
CA ARG A 427 -2.63 -3.39 18.18
C ARG A 427 -3.65 -3.82 17.12
N VAL A 428 -4.69 -3.02 16.90
CA VAL A 428 -5.70 -3.26 15.86
C VAL A 428 -5.05 -3.44 14.51
N ALA A 429 -4.18 -2.51 14.13
CA ALA A 429 -3.66 -2.52 12.79
C ALA A 429 -2.54 -3.57 12.61
N LEU A 430 -1.79 -3.91 13.66
CA LEU A 430 -0.98 -5.14 13.69
C LEU A 430 -1.84 -6.39 13.50
N TYR A 431 -3.02 -6.44 14.11
CA TYR A 431 -3.95 -7.54 13.94
C TYR A 431 -4.48 -7.60 12.50
N LYS A 432 -4.79 -6.45 11.88
CA LYS A 432 -5.17 -6.37 10.45
C LYS A 432 -4.06 -6.90 9.55
N ASP A 433 -2.82 -6.50 9.77
CA ASP A 433 -1.66 -6.97 9.00
C ASP A 433 -1.43 -8.48 9.19
N ALA A 434 -1.55 -8.96 10.43
CA ALA A 434 -1.45 -10.37 10.76
C ALA A 434 -2.55 -11.18 10.05
N LEU A 435 -3.80 -10.72 10.13
CA LEU A 435 -4.95 -11.37 9.50
C LEU A 435 -4.81 -11.39 7.98
N SER A 436 -4.41 -10.26 7.39
CA SER A 436 -4.11 -10.13 5.95
C SER A 436 -3.06 -11.13 5.49
N ARG A 437 -1.91 -11.16 6.18
CA ARG A 437 -0.81 -12.09 5.90
C ARG A 437 -1.27 -13.53 5.98
N TYR A 438 -1.90 -13.92 7.10
CA TYR A 438 -2.27 -15.32 7.33
C TYR A 438 -3.41 -15.76 6.42
N PHE A 439 -4.31 -14.85 6.03
CA PHE A 439 -5.29 -15.16 5.00
C PHE A 439 -4.62 -15.45 3.64
N LEU A 440 -3.57 -14.71 3.26
CA LEU A 440 -2.81 -15.04 2.05
C LEU A 440 -1.98 -16.32 2.18
N LEU A 441 -1.45 -16.63 3.36
CA LEU A 441 -0.80 -17.92 3.62
C LEU A 441 -1.82 -19.07 3.49
N TYR A 442 -3.04 -18.90 4.00
CA TYR A 442 -4.15 -19.83 3.78
C TYR A 442 -4.44 -20.02 2.29
N LEU A 443 -4.54 -18.93 1.53
CA LEU A 443 -4.75 -19.02 0.08
C LEU A 443 -3.58 -19.70 -0.63
N GLN A 444 -2.34 -19.51 -0.17
CA GLN A 444 -1.17 -20.21 -0.70
C GLN A 444 -1.30 -21.72 -0.47
N ASP A 445 -1.56 -22.14 0.77
CA ASP A 445 -1.68 -23.55 1.16
C ASP A 445 -2.84 -24.26 0.46
N LYS A 446 -3.93 -23.53 0.18
CA LYS A 446 -5.07 -24.03 -0.59
C LYS A 446 -4.85 -24.00 -2.10
N GLY A 447 -3.71 -23.50 -2.60
CA GLY A 447 -3.46 -23.36 -4.04
C GLY A 447 -4.35 -22.31 -4.73
N LYS A 448 -4.88 -21.34 -3.97
CA LYS A 448 -5.84 -20.32 -4.41
C LYS A 448 -5.24 -18.92 -4.56
N LEU A 449 -4.03 -18.67 -4.05
CA LEU A 449 -3.42 -17.33 -4.02
C LEU A 449 -3.30 -16.70 -5.42
N LYS A 450 -2.79 -17.45 -6.41
CA LYS A 450 -2.67 -16.96 -7.79
C LYS A 450 -4.05 -16.68 -8.43
N LYS A 451 -5.04 -17.54 -8.17
CA LYS A 451 -6.42 -17.34 -8.66
C LYS A 451 -7.04 -16.09 -8.04
N MET A 452 -6.81 -15.85 -6.75
CA MET A 452 -7.27 -14.64 -6.06
C MET A 452 -6.69 -13.39 -6.70
N TYR A 453 -5.37 -13.37 -6.93
CA TYR A 453 -4.70 -12.27 -7.62
C TYR A 453 -5.33 -11.98 -8.98
N GLN A 454 -5.53 -13.01 -9.81
CA GLN A 454 -6.12 -12.87 -11.15
C GLN A 454 -7.56 -12.35 -11.09
N ALA A 455 -8.36 -12.84 -10.15
CA ALA A 455 -9.74 -12.40 -9.98
C ALA A 455 -9.82 -10.94 -9.51
N LEU A 456 -8.90 -10.51 -8.63
CA LEU A 456 -8.81 -9.11 -8.21
C LEU A 456 -8.41 -8.19 -9.38
N ILE A 457 -7.48 -8.59 -10.24
CA ILE A 457 -7.16 -7.84 -11.48
C ILE A 457 -8.37 -7.77 -12.40
N GLN A 458 -9.07 -8.89 -12.60
CA GLN A 458 -10.25 -8.91 -13.46
C GLN A 458 -11.34 -7.98 -12.94
N ARG A 459 -11.58 -7.99 -11.63
CA ARG A 459 -12.49 -7.04 -10.97
C ARG A 459 -12.04 -5.59 -11.13
N ASP A 460 -10.76 -5.30 -10.95
CA ASP A 460 -10.20 -3.95 -11.16
C ASP A 460 -10.44 -3.46 -12.59
N ARG A 461 -10.39 -4.36 -13.58
CA ARG A 461 -10.67 -4.05 -14.98
C ARG A 461 -12.16 -3.94 -15.29
N SER A 462 -13.01 -4.72 -14.63
CA SER A 462 -14.44 -4.83 -14.95
C SER A 462 -15.29 -3.65 -14.50
N VAL A 463 -14.74 -2.68 -13.75
CA VAL A 463 -15.55 -1.54 -13.25
C VAL A 463 -16.20 -0.69 -14.32
N ILE A 464 -15.64 -0.64 -15.52
CA ILE A 464 -16.28 0.07 -16.64
C ILE A 464 -17.51 -0.68 -17.15
N ASN A 465 -17.51 -2.00 -17.03
CA ASN A 465 -18.58 -2.86 -17.48
C ASN A 465 -19.53 -3.12 -16.31
N ILE A 466 -20.31 -2.10 -15.95
CA ILE A 466 -21.20 -2.07 -14.78
C ILE A 466 -22.05 -3.35 -14.67
N GLY A 467 -22.59 -3.85 -15.80
CA GLY A 467 -23.40 -5.07 -15.82
C GLY A 467 -22.66 -6.36 -15.45
N HIS A 468 -21.33 -6.32 -15.33
CA HIS A 468 -20.47 -7.43 -14.94
C HIS A 468 -19.65 -7.13 -13.68
N TYR A 469 -19.97 -6.05 -12.95
CA TYR A 469 -19.27 -5.72 -11.72
C TYR A 469 -19.55 -6.76 -10.64
N GLN A 470 -18.49 -7.32 -10.08
CA GLN A 470 -18.57 -8.24 -8.95
C GLN A 470 -18.08 -7.52 -7.69
N THR A 471 -18.88 -7.62 -6.62
CA THR A 471 -18.46 -7.12 -5.31
C THR A 471 -17.19 -7.86 -4.85
N LEU A 472 -16.39 -7.22 -4.01
CA LEU A 472 -15.18 -7.85 -3.49
C LEU A 472 -15.50 -9.15 -2.74
N GLU A 473 -16.58 -9.16 -1.97
CA GLU A 473 -17.08 -10.35 -1.27
C GLU A 473 -17.40 -11.49 -2.25
N PHE A 474 -18.12 -11.21 -3.34
CA PHE A 474 -18.45 -12.21 -4.36
C PHE A 474 -17.19 -12.84 -4.98
N VAL A 475 -16.20 -12.00 -5.35
CA VAL A 475 -14.94 -12.47 -5.91
C VAL A 475 -14.22 -13.40 -4.92
N ILE A 476 -14.14 -13.00 -3.66
CA ILE A 476 -13.45 -13.77 -2.63
C ILE A 476 -14.14 -15.12 -2.41
N LEU A 477 -15.47 -15.11 -2.23
CA LEU A 477 -16.25 -16.34 -2.02
C LEU A 477 -16.17 -17.28 -3.22
N THR A 478 -16.19 -16.75 -4.44
CA THR A 478 -16.05 -17.52 -5.68
C THR A 478 -14.68 -18.21 -5.75
N VAL A 479 -13.59 -17.47 -5.56
CA VAL A 479 -12.23 -18.04 -5.58
C VAL A 479 -12.06 -19.07 -4.46
N CYS A 480 -12.59 -18.78 -3.27
CA CYS A 480 -12.52 -19.65 -2.11
C CYS A 480 -13.49 -20.84 -2.17
N GLU A 481 -14.39 -20.91 -3.15
CA GLU A 481 -15.43 -21.93 -3.28
C GLU A 481 -16.28 -22.04 -2.00
N LYS A 482 -16.72 -20.88 -1.49
CA LYS A 482 -17.54 -20.76 -0.29
C LYS A 482 -18.88 -20.11 -0.61
N THR A 483 -19.91 -20.51 0.13
CA THR A 483 -21.28 -19.99 -0.03
C THR A 483 -21.54 -18.72 0.76
N SER A 484 -20.80 -18.49 1.85
CA SER A 484 -20.93 -17.30 2.69
C SER A 484 -19.63 -16.91 3.36
N MET A 485 -19.55 -15.65 3.82
CA MET A 485 -18.43 -15.15 4.60
C MET A 485 -18.23 -15.88 5.94
N ASN A 486 -19.31 -16.42 6.52
CA ASN A 486 -19.21 -17.23 7.74
C ASN A 486 -18.56 -18.59 7.46
N ASP A 487 -18.87 -19.22 6.32
CA ASP A 487 -18.25 -20.49 5.92
C ASP A 487 -16.75 -20.30 5.64
N LEU A 488 -16.39 -19.20 4.98
CA LEU A 488 -14.99 -18.84 4.75
C LEU A 488 -14.26 -18.56 6.06
N GLN A 489 -14.87 -17.80 6.97
CA GLN A 489 -14.30 -17.51 8.28
C GLN A 489 -14.08 -18.80 9.09
N GLY A 490 -15.04 -19.72 9.10
CA GLY A 490 -14.92 -21.00 9.81
C GLY A 490 -13.80 -21.87 9.25
N ASP A 491 -13.71 -21.99 7.92
CA ASP A 491 -12.65 -22.76 7.26
C ASP A 491 -11.26 -22.15 7.50
N PHE A 492 -11.14 -20.83 7.43
CA PHE A 492 -9.90 -20.12 7.74
C PHE A 492 -9.49 -20.32 9.20
N SER A 493 -10.41 -20.16 10.15
CA SER A 493 -10.13 -20.35 11.57
C SER A 493 -9.70 -21.79 11.88
N ASN A 494 -10.35 -22.79 11.27
CA ASN A 494 -9.98 -24.19 11.42
C ASN A 494 -8.57 -24.46 10.87
N TRP A 495 -8.24 -23.92 9.69
CA TRP A 495 -6.89 -24.02 9.14
C TRP A 495 -5.86 -23.34 10.05
N LEU A 496 -6.16 -22.13 10.53
CA LEU A 496 -5.25 -21.35 11.37
C LEU A 496 -4.93 -22.08 12.69
N ASN A 497 -5.92 -22.74 13.29
CA ASN A 497 -5.74 -23.52 14.52
C ASN A 497 -4.92 -24.81 14.32
N ASN A 498 -4.81 -25.31 13.08
CA ASN A 498 -4.06 -26.51 12.73
C ASN A 498 -2.63 -26.24 12.22
N LEU A 499 -2.29 -24.98 11.94
CA LEU A 499 -0.89 -24.53 11.84
C LEU A 499 -0.23 -24.68 13.21
#